data_AF-H8YF81-F1
#
_entry.id   AF-H8YF81-F1
#
_cell.length_a   1.000
_cell.length_b   1.000
_cell.length_c   1.000
_cell.angle_alpha   90.00
_cell.angle_beta   90.00
_cell.angle_gamma   90.00
#
_symmetry.space_group_name_H-M   'P 1'
#
loop_
_entity.id
_entity.type
_entity.pdbx_description
1 polymer ?
#
loop_
_entity_poly.entity_id
_entity_poly.type
_entity_poly.pdbx_seq_one_letter_code
_entity_poly.pdbx_strand_id
1 'polypeptide(L)'
;SVTSADSLMGGGGSLRRRTKRQDSHDSVASAASLKKKQEVEGKLIETEKSQTGGVEFAVYKHYIKSVGIFLSVATLVLNFVFQAFQIGSNLWLTQWANDQNVANDTGLRDMYLGVYGAFGFGQGFTSFFSDLAPALGSLHAAKVLHSMLLENVLRAPMTMFDTTPVGRILSRFSKDVESVDQKMPQVINDCIWCAFEVLATIVVISLSTPIFLAVIVPIAFLYYFAQRFYVATSRQLMRLESVSRSPIYSHFSETVTGASAIRAYNVGDP
;
A
#
# COMPACT_ATOMS: atom_id res chain seq x y z
N SER A 1 23.62 -90.41 26.35
CA SER A 1 22.14 -90.42 26.35
C SER A 1 21.69 -89.04 26.80
N VAL A 2 21.10 -88.23 25.90
CA VAL A 2 19.67 -87.80 25.93
C VAL A 2 19.40 -86.82 27.09
N THR A 3 18.92 -85.56 26.99
CA THR A 3 18.33 -84.68 25.95
C THR A 3 18.10 -83.27 26.57
N SER A 4 18.21 -82.23 25.73
CA SER A 4 17.36 -81.03 25.57
C SER A 4 16.95 -80.14 26.75
N ALA A 5 17.20 -78.83 26.61
CA ALA A 5 16.14 -77.82 26.41
C ALA A 5 16.74 -76.40 26.22
N ASP A 6 16.74 -75.93 24.98
CA ASP A 6 16.74 -74.51 24.61
C ASP A 6 15.50 -73.81 25.18
N SER A 7 15.64 -72.57 25.66
CA SER A 7 14.84 -71.40 25.26
C SER A 7 14.95 -70.24 26.27
N LEU A 8 14.87 -69.01 25.73
CA LEU A 8 14.71 -67.71 26.41
C LEU A 8 15.98 -66.87 26.67
N MET A 9 16.65 -66.44 25.61
CA MET A 9 17.28 -65.11 25.58
C MET A 9 17.17 -64.48 24.19
N GLY A 10 16.13 -63.68 23.98
CA GLY A 10 15.97 -62.86 22.78
C GLY A 10 15.17 -61.61 23.08
N GLY A 11 15.79 -60.43 22.93
CA GLY A 11 15.05 -59.16 22.86
C GLY A 11 15.51 -58.03 23.78
N GLY A 12 16.79 -57.62 23.75
CA GLY A 12 17.27 -56.44 24.49
C GLY A 12 17.94 -55.34 23.65
N GLY A 13 18.15 -55.58 22.34
CA GLY A 13 19.05 -54.73 21.51
C GLY A 13 18.43 -53.48 20.88
N SER A 14 17.09 -53.37 20.79
CA SER A 14 16.45 -52.29 20.02
C SER A 14 16.21 -51.01 20.84
N LEU A 15 15.98 -51.12 22.15
CA LEU A 15 15.68 -49.98 23.03
C LEU A 15 16.90 -49.09 23.27
N ARG A 16 18.08 -49.68 23.49
CA ARG A 16 19.34 -48.96 23.75
C ARG A 16 19.89 -48.21 22.52
N ARG A 17 19.54 -48.64 21.30
CA ARG A 17 19.91 -47.96 20.05
C ARG A 17 18.97 -46.80 19.74
N ARG A 18 17.73 -46.84 20.25
CA ARG A 18 16.72 -45.78 20.09
C ARG A 18 16.99 -44.60 21.03
N THR A 19 17.33 -44.85 22.31
CA THR A 19 17.72 -43.79 23.26
C THR A 19 19.00 -43.07 22.82
N LYS A 20 20.03 -43.78 22.36
CA LYS A 20 21.27 -43.14 21.88
C LYS A 20 21.06 -42.27 20.62
N ARG A 21 20.09 -42.60 19.77
CA ARG A 21 19.68 -41.75 18.64
C ARG A 21 18.86 -40.55 19.10
N GLN A 22 17.97 -40.73 20.07
CA GLN A 22 17.17 -39.64 20.66
C GLN A 22 18.09 -38.57 21.30
N ASP A 23 19.05 -38.98 22.13
CA ASP A 23 20.00 -38.08 22.79
C ASP A 23 20.89 -37.32 21.79
N SER A 24 21.22 -37.95 20.65
CA SER A 24 21.97 -37.30 19.57
C SER A 24 21.14 -36.27 18.79
N HIS A 25 19.83 -36.47 18.67
CA HIS A 25 18.94 -35.51 18.02
C HIS A 25 18.66 -34.30 18.93
N ASP A 26 18.49 -34.52 20.22
CA ASP A 26 18.23 -33.46 21.20
C ASP A 26 19.48 -32.60 21.45
N SER A 27 20.67 -33.21 21.45
CA SER A 27 21.94 -32.46 21.56
C SER A 27 22.28 -31.66 20.29
N VAL A 28 21.97 -32.16 19.10
CA VAL A 28 22.15 -31.41 17.84
C VAL A 28 21.10 -30.29 17.70
N ALA A 29 19.85 -30.52 18.13
CA ALA A 29 18.83 -29.48 18.19
C ALA A 29 19.17 -28.39 19.22
N SER A 30 19.69 -28.77 20.38
CA SER A 30 20.17 -27.83 21.40
C SER A 30 21.40 -27.04 20.92
N ALA A 31 22.38 -27.69 20.28
CA ALA A 31 23.54 -27.01 19.70
C ALA A 31 23.15 -26.07 18.54
N ALA A 32 22.21 -26.46 17.69
CA ALA A 32 21.66 -25.59 16.64
C ALA A 32 20.89 -24.40 17.22
N SER A 33 20.15 -24.60 18.34
CA SER A 33 19.44 -23.53 19.04
C SER A 33 20.40 -22.54 19.73
N LEU A 34 21.50 -23.05 20.31
CA LEU A 34 22.56 -22.23 20.92
C LEU A 34 23.34 -21.45 19.84
N LYS A 35 23.64 -22.08 18.70
CA LYS A 35 24.30 -21.42 17.57
C LYS A 35 23.40 -20.34 16.96
N LYS A 36 22.10 -20.59 16.83
CA LYS A 36 21.10 -19.60 16.41
C LYS A 36 20.92 -18.47 17.44
N LYS A 37 21.07 -18.76 18.73
CA LYS A 37 21.00 -17.75 19.81
C LYS A 37 22.26 -16.87 19.84
N GLN A 38 23.45 -17.44 19.63
CA GLN A 38 24.70 -16.69 19.48
C GLN A 38 24.77 -15.86 18.19
N GLU A 39 24.21 -16.35 17.07
CA GLU A 39 24.13 -15.60 15.81
C GLU A 39 23.14 -14.41 15.90
N VAL A 40 22.19 -14.48 16.83
CA VAL A 40 21.25 -13.40 17.17
C VAL A 40 21.84 -12.43 18.19
N GLU A 41 22.62 -12.90 19.18
CA GLU A 41 23.34 -12.03 20.15
C GLU A 41 24.52 -11.26 19.52
N GLY A 42 25.12 -11.76 18.44
CA GLY A 42 26.22 -11.09 17.73
C GLY A 42 25.79 -10.09 16.64
N LYS A 43 24.51 -10.05 16.27
CA LYS A 43 23.96 -9.09 15.32
C LYS A 43 23.35 -7.90 16.06
N LEU A 44 24.17 -6.88 16.32
CA LEU A 44 23.74 -5.58 16.84
C LEU A 44 22.72 -4.87 15.91
N ILE A 45 22.69 -5.24 14.63
CA ILE A 45 21.77 -4.69 13.63
C ILE A 45 20.49 -5.52 13.59
N GLU A 46 19.40 -4.96 14.12
CA GLU A 46 18.07 -5.58 14.02
C GLU A 46 17.64 -5.66 12.55
N THR A 47 17.41 -6.87 12.03
CA THR A 47 16.86 -7.07 10.67
C THR A 47 15.42 -6.58 10.65
N GLU A 48 15.10 -5.68 9.73
CA GLU A 48 13.81 -4.99 9.63
C GLU A 48 12.63 -5.98 9.62
N LYS A 49 11.77 -5.90 10.63
CA LYS A 49 10.53 -6.68 10.69
C LYS A 49 9.53 -6.09 9.71
N SER A 50 9.44 -6.69 8.52
CA SER A 50 8.34 -6.43 7.59
C SER A 50 7.03 -6.92 8.21
N GLN A 51 6.14 -6.00 8.56
CA GLN A 51 4.76 -6.30 8.97
C GLN A 51 4.07 -7.07 7.83
N THR A 52 3.55 -8.26 8.13
CA THR A 52 2.90 -9.14 7.15
C THR A 52 1.39 -9.05 7.31
N GLY A 53 0.69 -8.44 6.35
CA GLY A 53 -0.77 -8.31 6.41
C GLY A 53 -1.34 -7.16 5.58
N GLY A 54 -2.63 -6.89 5.76
CA GLY A 54 -3.27 -5.65 5.29
C GLY A 54 -2.90 -4.48 6.21
N VAL A 55 -2.94 -3.25 5.67
CA VAL A 55 -2.67 -2.04 6.45
C VAL A 55 -3.82 -1.79 7.43
N GLU A 56 -3.50 -1.54 8.69
CA GLU A 56 -4.51 -1.28 9.72
C GLU A 56 -5.23 0.06 9.46
N PHE A 57 -6.55 0.09 9.65
CA PHE A 57 -7.35 1.31 9.46
C PHE A 57 -6.89 2.48 10.36
N ALA A 58 -6.26 2.16 11.49
CA ALA A 58 -5.63 3.13 12.37
C ALA A 58 -4.58 4.00 11.67
N VAL A 59 -3.83 3.44 10.71
CA VAL A 59 -2.79 4.17 9.95
C VAL A 59 -3.42 5.21 9.02
N TYR A 60 -4.49 4.85 8.32
CA TYR A 60 -5.26 5.78 7.50
C TYR A 60 -5.86 6.91 8.34
N LYS A 61 -6.44 6.57 9.49
CA LYS A 61 -6.99 7.55 10.42
C LYS A 61 -5.91 8.50 10.97
N HIS A 62 -4.72 7.98 11.27
CA HIS A 62 -3.60 8.81 11.71
C HIS A 62 -3.19 9.80 10.63
N TYR A 63 -3.07 9.35 9.38
CA TYR A 63 -2.74 10.22 8.25
C TYR A 63 -3.79 11.32 8.04
N ILE A 64 -5.07 10.97 8.03
CA ILE A 64 -6.18 11.95 7.91
C ILE A 64 -6.15 12.97 9.05
N LYS A 65 -5.81 12.51 10.27
CA LYS A 65 -5.66 13.41 11.43
C LYS A 65 -4.47 14.36 11.27
N SER A 66 -3.35 13.90 10.71
CA SER A 66 -2.16 14.71 10.42
C SER A 66 -2.40 15.75 9.31
N VAL A 67 -3.22 15.43 8.31
CA VAL A 67 -3.70 16.39 7.28
C VAL A 67 -4.58 17.48 7.90
N GLY A 68 -5.35 17.12 8.92
CA GLY A 68 -6.31 17.97 9.58
C GLY A 68 -7.73 17.62 9.16
N ILE A 69 -8.58 17.34 10.15
CA ILE A 69 -9.97 16.90 9.94
C ILE A 69 -10.78 17.93 9.15
N PHE A 70 -10.56 19.22 9.41
CA PHE A 70 -11.24 20.29 8.69
C PHE A 70 -10.93 20.27 7.19
N LEU A 71 -9.65 20.20 6.81
CA LEU A 71 -9.23 20.16 5.40
C LEU A 71 -9.69 18.87 4.71
N SER A 72 -9.61 17.72 5.41
CA SER A 72 -10.09 16.45 4.87
C SER A 72 -11.60 16.45 4.61
N VAL A 73 -12.40 16.98 5.53
CA VAL A 73 -13.85 17.12 5.33
C VAL A 73 -14.15 18.12 4.21
N ALA A 74 -13.43 19.24 4.16
CA ALA A 74 -13.58 20.21 3.07
C ALA A 74 -13.30 19.59 1.70
N THR A 75 -12.25 18.78 1.57
CA THR A 75 -11.95 18.02 0.34
C THR A 75 -13.11 17.10 -0.07
N LEU A 76 -13.69 16.35 0.87
CA LEU A 76 -14.81 15.45 0.56
C LEU A 76 -16.04 16.23 0.10
N VAL A 77 -16.35 17.35 0.76
CA VAL A 77 -17.49 18.20 0.39
C VAL A 77 -17.26 18.84 -0.98
N LEU A 78 -16.06 19.37 -1.25
CA LEU A 78 -15.72 19.99 -2.53
C LEU A 78 -15.78 18.98 -3.68
N ASN A 79 -15.27 17.76 -3.49
CA ASN A 79 -15.39 16.68 -4.48
C ASN A 79 -16.86 16.31 -4.74
N PHE A 80 -17.68 16.22 -3.69
CA PHE A 80 -19.11 15.96 -3.83
C PHE A 80 -19.82 17.07 -4.62
N VAL A 81 -19.54 18.34 -4.30
CA VAL A 81 -20.12 19.50 -5.00
C VAL A 81 -19.65 19.53 -6.45
N PHE A 82 -18.38 19.24 -6.74
CA PHE A 82 -17.86 19.14 -8.10
C PHE A 82 -18.62 18.07 -8.90
N GLN A 83 -18.80 16.88 -8.31
CA GLN A 83 -19.54 15.79 -8.93
C GLN A 83 -21.01 16.16 -9.16
N ALA A 84 -21.64 16.87 -8.21
CA ALA A 84 -23.01 17.34 -8.34
C ALA A 84 -23.17 18.35 -9.48
N PHE A 85 -22.23 19.30 -9.62
CA PHE A 85 -22.20 20.22 -10.76
C PHE A 85 -22.01 19.48 -12.09
N GLN A 86 -21.13 18.49 -12.14
CA GLN A 86 -20.92 17.66 -13.33
C GLN A 86 -22.18 16.89 -13.72
N ILE A 87 -22.84 16.20 -12.78
CA ILE A 87 -24.09 15.49 -13.05
C ILE A 87 -25.20 16.48 -13.46
N GLY A 88 -25.35 17.58 -12.73
CA GLY A 88 -26.35 18.61 -13.00
C GLY A 88 -26.22 19.20 -14.40
N SER A 89 -24.99 19.49 -14.82
CA SER A 89 -24.68 19.95 -16.18
C SER A 89 -25.09 18.94 -17.25
N ASN A 90 -24.80 17.65 -17.04
CA ASN A 90 -25.18 16.57 -17.97
C ASN A 90 -26.71 16.35 -18.03
N LEU A 91 -27.41 16.42 -16.89
CA LEU A 91 -28.87 16.32 -16.85
C LEU A 91 -29.53 17.51 -17.52
N TRP A 92 -29.01 18.72 -17.30
CA TRP A 92 -29.48 19.93 -17.96
C TRP A 92 -29.31 19.85 -19.49
N LEU A 93 -28.16 19.35 -19.96
CA LEU A 93 -27.92 19.11 -21.39
C LEU A 93 -28.92 18.09 -21.96
N THR A 94 -29.24 17.04 -21.20
CA THR A 94 -30.23 16.04 -21.60
C THR A 94 -31.63 16.65 -21.73
N GLN A 95 -32.03 17.51 -20.79
CA GLN A 95 -33.31 18.22 -20.86
C GLN A 95 -33.33 19.20 -22.04
N TRP A 96 -32.26 19.96 -22.25
CA TRP A 96 -32.13 20.86 -23.40
C TRP A 96 -32.24 20.11 -24.74
N ALA A 97 -31.62 18.93 -24.85
CA ALA A 97 -31.67 18.12 -26.06
C ALA A 97 -33.07 17.55 -26.38
N ASN A 98 -33.92 17.35 -25.37
CA ASN A 98 -35.26 16.76 -25.53
C ASN A 98 -36.36 17.80 -25.79
N ASP A 99 -36.08 19.10 -25.61
CA ASP A 99 -37.06 20.17 -25.75
C ASP A 99 -37.10 20.72 -27.19
N GLN A 100 -38.12 20.30 -27.96
CA GLN A 100 -38.30 20.71 -29.36
C GLN A 100 -38.63 22.21 -29.52
N ASN A 101 -39.10 22.88 -28.46
CA ASN A 101 -39.51 24.29 -28.52
C ASN A 101 -38.31 25.25 -28.59
N VAL A 102 -37.12 24.78 -28.20
CA VAL A 102 -35.89 25.57 -28.19
C VAL A 102 -35.40 25.90 -29.62
N ALA A 103 -35.84 25.14 -30.63
CA ALA A 103 -35.50 25.42 -32.02
C ALA A 103 -36.21 26.67 -32.58
N ASN A 104 -37.42 26.98 -32.08
CA ASN A 104 -38.24 28.09 -32.57
C ASN A 104 -38.19 29.34 -31.68
N ASP A 105 -37.83 29.22 -30.40
CA ASP A 105 -37.77 30.34 -29.47
C ASP A 105 -36.33 30.68 -29.07
N THR A 106 -35.85 31.81 -29.58
CA THR A 106 -34.51 32.34 -29.27
C THR A 106 -34.33 32.69 -27.79
N GLY A 107 -35.38 33.11 -27.09
CA GLY A 107 -35.30 33.47 -25.66
C GLY A 107 -35.07 32.25 -24.76
N LEU A 108 -35.73 31.14 -25.06
CA LEU A 108 -35.52 29.87 -24.35
C LEU A 108 -34.12 29.31 -24.61
N ARG A 109 -33.62 29.40 -25.84
CA ARG A 109 -32.26 28.95 -26.18
C ARG A 109 -31.19 29.70 -25.39
N ASP A 110 -31.31 31.02 -25.30
CA ASP A 110 -30.35 31.85 -24.55
C ASP A 110 -30.42 31.57 -23.04
N MET A 111 -31.61 31.25 -22.51
CA MET A 111 -31.77 30.80 -21.12
C MET A 111 -31.07 29.45 -20.87
N TYR A 112 -31.31 28.44 -21.71
CA TYR A 112 -30.66 27.12 -21.58
C TYR A 112 -29.14 27.23 -21.67
N LEU A 113 -28.64 28.04 -22.61
CA LEU A 113 -27.20 28.30 -22.78
C LEU A 113 -26.61 29.05 -21.58
N GLY A 114 -27.32 30.05 -21.05
CA GLY A 114 -26.89 30.82 -19.88
C GLY A 114 -26.79 29.95 -18.63
N VAL A 115 -27.79 29.10 -18.37
CA VAL A 115 -27.78 28.17 -17.23
C VAL A 115 -26.68 27.12 -17.39
N TYR A 116 -26.48 26.56 -18.59
CA TYR A 116 -25.38 25.64 -18.87
C TYR A 116 -24.01 26.30 -18.65
N GLY A 117 -23.84 27.55 -19.10
CA GLY A 117 -22.66 28.36 -18.83
C GLY A 117 -22.43 28.54 -17.33
N ALA A 118 -23.46 28.86 -16.55
CA ALA A 118 -23.37 29.00 -15.10
C ALA A 118 -22.96 27.69 -14.41
N PHE A 119 -23.47 26.54 -14.85
CA PHE A 119 -23.03 25.23 -14.38
C PHE A 119 -21.54 25.00 -14.67
N GLY A 120 -21.07 25.32 -15.87
CA GLY A 120 -19.65 25.19 -16.26
C GLY A 120 -18.72 26.10 -15.45
N PHE A 121 -19.11 27.36 -15.23
CA PHE A 121 -18.35 28.28 -14.37
C PHE A 121 -18.30 27.81 -12.91
N GLY A 122 -19.43 27.34 -12.37
CA GLY A 122 -19.51 26.77 -11.01
C GLY A 122 -18.66 25.50 -10.86
N GLN A 123 -18.68 24.64 -11.89
CA GLN A 123 -17.84 23.44 -11.94
C GLN A 123 -16.35 23.81 -11.98
N GLY A 124 -15.94 24.75 -12.82
CA GLY A 124 -14.54 25.18 -12.93
C GLY A 124 -14.02 25.79 -11.63
N PHE A 125 -14.82 26.64 -10.98
CA PHE A 125 -14.48 27.19 -9.67
C PHE A 125 -14.35 26.07 -8.62
N THR A 126 -15.32 25.17 -8.54
CA THR A 126 -15.28 24.07 -7.58
C THR A 126 -14.10 23.13 -7.84
N SER A 127 -13.77 22.84 -9.11
CA SER A 127 -12.59 22.04 -9.49
C SER A 127 -11.32 22.63 -8.91
N PHE A 128 -11.12 23.93 -9.10
CA PHE A 128 -9.93 24.61 -8.59
C PHE A 128 -9.79 24.48 -7.07
N PHE A 129 -10.87 24.69 -6.31
CA PHE A 129 -10.84 24.53 -4.85
C PHE A 129 -10.70 23.06 -4.42
N SER A 130 -11.31 22.14 -5.17
CA SER A 130 -11.23 20.70 -4.92
C SER A 130 -9.81 20.16 -5.08
N ASP A 131 -9.02 20.73 -6.00
CA ASP A 131 -7.60 20.39 -6.19
C ASP A 131 -6.69 21.13 -5.19
N LEU A 132 -7.02 22.38 -4.87
CA LEU A 132 -6.23 23.20 -3.95
C LEU A 132 -6.29 22.70 -2.50
N ALA A 133 -7.47 22.29 -2.01
CA ALA A 133 -7.64 21.88 -0.61
C ALA A 133 -6.77 20.67 -0.21
N PRO A 134 -6.74 19.55 -0.98
CA PRO A 134 -5.81 18.44 -0.74
C PRO A 134 -4.34 18.83 -0.87
N ALA A 135 -3.98 19.71 -1.82
CA ALA A 135 -2.61 20.15 -2.02
C ALA A 135 -2.09 20.94 -0.80
N LEU A 136 -2.93 21.80 -0.21
CA LEU A 136 -2.58 22.49 1.03
C LEU A 136 -2.57 21.53 2.23
N GLY A 137 -3.50 20.58 2.28
CA GLY A 137 -3.57 19.55 3.31
C GLY A 137 -2.35 18.63 3.33
N SER A 138 -1.85 18.21 2.16
CA SER A 138 -0.67 17.38 2.04
C SER A 138 0.60 18.12 2.46
N LEU A 139 0.74 19.39 2.10
CA LEU A 139 1.85 20.23 2.57
C LEU A 139 1.83 20.43 4.08
N HIS A 140 0.65 20.56 4.69
CA HIS A 140 0.52 20.62 6.14
C HIS A 140 0.90 19.29 6.79
N ALA A 141 0.38 18.18 6.27
CA ALA A 141 0.69 16.83 6.76
C ALA A 141 2.18 16.52 6.68
N ALA A 142 2.83 16.86 5.58
CA ALA A 142 4.28 16.68 5.36
C ALA A 142 5.09 17.38 6.47
N LYS A 143 4.77 18.65 6.76
CA LYS A 143 5.45 19.42 7.81
C LYS A 143 5.25 18.82 9.19
N VAL A 144 4.02 18.40 9.51
CA VAL A 144 3.66 17.82 10.81
C VAL A 144 4.31 16.45 11.00
N LEU A 145 4.29 15.59 9.98
CA LEU A 145 4.89 14.26 10.04
C LEU A 145 6.42 14.35 10.13
N HIS A 146 7.04 15.25 9.36
CA HIS A 146 8.48 15.47 9.42
C HIS A 146 8.93 16.02 10.79
N SER A 147 8.20 16.98 11.37
CA SER A 147 8.53 17.52 12.69
C SER A 147 8.36 16.49 13.81
N MET A 148 7.28 15.70 13.78
CA MET A 148 7.06 14.60 14.72
C MET A 148 8.15 13.53 14.60
N LEU A 149 8.54 13.17 13.38
CA LEU A 149 9.62 12.21 13.14
C LEU A 149 10.94 12.72 13.70
N LEU A 150 11.28 13.98 13.44
CA LEU A 150 12.51 14.60 13.93
C LEU A 150 12.55 14.69 15.47
N GLU A 151 11.47 15.14 16.10
CA GLU A 151 11.37 15.26 17.56
C GLU A 151 11.51 13.89 18.24
N ASN A 152 10.88 12.85 17.68
CA ASN A 152 10.95 11.49 18.21
C ASN A 152 12.35 10.88 18.05
N VAL A 153 13.04 11.14 16.94
CA VAL A 153 14.41 10.67 16.73
C VAL A 153 15.37 11.36 17.69
N LEU A 154 15.25 12.68 17.89
CA LEU A 154 16.11 13.43 18.82
C LEU A 154 15.92 13.03 20.29
N ARG A 155 14.73 12.54 20.67
CA ARG A 155 14.44 12.04 22.02
C ARG A 155 14.72 10.54 22.20
N ALA A 156 15.12 9.83 21.15
CA ALA A 156 15.38 8.41 21.24
C ALA A 156 16.64 8.12 22.08
N PRO A 157 16.65 7.02 22.86
CA PRO A 157 17.84 6.64 23.63
C PRO A 157 19.01 6.27 22.71
N MET A 158 20.25 6.46 23.19
CA MET A 158 21.48 6.10 22.45
C MET A 158 21.48 4.65 21.98
N THR A 159 20.85 3.74 22.72
CA THR A 159 20.68 2.34 22.33
C THR A 159 19.99 2.15 20.98
N MET A 160 19.10 3.08 20.57
CA MET A 160 18.47 3.03 19.25
C MET A 160 19.49 3.36 18.14
N PHE A 161 20.38 4.32 18.37
CA PHE A 161 21.42 4.71 17.42
C PHE A 161 22.55 3.68 17.29
N ASP A 162 22.82 2.92 18.35
CA ASP A 162 23.84 1.86 18.32
C ASP A 162 23.31 0.57 17.66
N THR A 163 22.00 0.32 17.72
CA THR A 163 21.36 -0.90 17.17
C THR A 163 20.78 -0.69 15.76
N THR A 164 20.46 0.55 15.38
CA THR A 164 19.96 0.85 14.03
C THR A 164 21.05 1.46 13.16
N PRO A 165 21.26 0.93 11.95
CA PRO A 165 22.28 1.47 11.06
C PRO A 165 21.85 2.87 10.59
N VAL A 166 22.80 3.81 10.55
CA VAL A 166 22.56 5.21 10.14
C VAL A 166 21.87 5.30 8.77
N GLY A 167 22.17 4.38 7.86
CA GLY A 167 21.52 4.30 6.54
C GLY A 167 20.00 4.08 6.60
N ARG A 168 19.48 3.40 7.63
CA ARG A 168 18.03 3.19 7.82
C ARG A 168 17.33 4.47 8.29
N ILE A 169 18.00 5.24 9.16
CA ILE A 169 17.49 6.54 9.60
C ILE A 169 17.43 7.47 8.38
N LEU A 170 18.49 7.48 7.57
CA LEU A 170 18.54 8.28 6.35
C LEU A 170 17.47 7.87 5.32
N SER A 171 17.24 6.56 5.11
CA SER A 171 16.19 6.10 4.19
C SER A 171 14.80 6.51 4.64
N ARG A 172 14.54 6.58 5.95
CA ARG A 172 13.28 7.07 6.52
C ARG A 172 13.08 8.56 6.24
N PHE A 173 14.08 9.40 6.49
CA PHE A 173 13.99 10.84 6.23
C PHE A 173 13.97 11.21 4.75
N SER A 174 14.51 10.35 3.88
CA SER A 174 14.53 10.59 2.44
C SER A 174 13.35 9.91 1.73
N LYS A 175 13.43 8.60 1.53
CA LYS A 175 12.53 7.85 0.64
C LYS A 175 11.12 7.65 1.22
N ASP A 176 11.03 7.41 2.53
CA ASP A 176 9.72 7.19 3.17
C ASP A 176 8.95 8.50 3.28
N VAL A 177 9.61 9.59 3.68
CA VAL A 177 9.03 10.94 3.70
C VAL A 177 8.61 11.37 2.29
N GLU A 178 9.46 11.20 1.26
CA GLU A 178 9.09 11.49 -0.13
C GLU A 178 7.84 10.72 -0.58
N SER A 179 7.73 9.44 -0.21
CA SER A 179 6.58 8.61 -0.56
C SER A 179 5.30 9.07 0.14
N VAL A 180 5.40 9.52 1.40
CA VAL A 180 4.27 10.05 2.17
C VAL A 180 3.85 11.45 1.72
N ASP A 181 4.79 12.25 1.23
CA ASP A 181 4.54 13.65 0.87
C ASP A 181 4.08 13.82 -0.58
N GLN A 182 4.56 12.98 -1.50
CA GLN A 182 4.22 13.09 -2.93
C GLN A 182 3.23 12.01 -3.39
N LYS A 183 3.54 10.73 -3.12
CA LYS A 183 2.77 9.62 -3.69
C LYS A 183 1.45 9.38 -2.95
N MET A 184 1.46 9.44 -1.63
CA MET A 184 0.26 9.18 -0.83
C MET A 184 -0.89 10.15 -1.13
N PRO A 185 -0.69 11.49 -1.15
CA PRO A 185 -1.77 12.42 -1.48
C PRO A 185 -2.34 12.19 -2.88
N GLN A 186 -1.48 11.94 -3.86
CA GLN A 186 -1.90 11.68 -5.24
C GLN A 186 -2.81 10.46 -5.31
N VAL A 187 -2.37 9.32 -4.76
CA VAL A 187 -3.17 8.07 -4.78
C VAL A 187 -4.47 8.22 -4.01
N ILE A 188 -4.49 8.96 -2.90
CA ILE A 188 -5.71 9.21 -2.12
C ILE A 188 -6.69 10.06 -2.93
N ASN A 189 -6.23 11.14 -3.58
CA ASN A 189 -7.07 11.99 -4.41
C ASN A 189 -7.65 11.23 -5.60
N ASP A 190 -6.81 10.47 -6.32
CA ASP A 190 -7.25 9.64 -7.44
C ASP A 190 -8.29 8.61 -7.00
N CYS A 191 -8.08 7.98 -5.83
CA CYS A 191 -9.03 7.03 -5.26
C CYS A 191 -10.36 7.69 -4.89
N ILE A 192 -10.34 8.88 -4.29
CA ILE A 192 -11.55 9.64 -3.93
C ILE A 192 -12.31 10.02 -5.20
N TRP A 193 -11.60 10.58 -6.19
CA TRP A 193 -12.18 10.99 -7.46
C TRP A 193 -12.82 9.81 -8.19
N CYS A 194 -12.09 8.69 -8.33
CA CYS A 194 -12.62 7.46 -8.93
C CYS A 194 -13.84 6.93 -8.18
N ALA A 195 -13.83 6.97 -6.83
CA ALA A 195 -14.95 6.50 -6.03
C ALA A 195 -16.21 7.36 -6.25
N PHE A 196 -16.07 8.68 -6.26
CA PHE A 196 -17.18 9.60 -6.54
C PHE A 196 -17.68 9.48 -7.98
N GLU A 197 -16.80 9.31 -8.96
CA GLU A 197 -17.16 9.12 -10.36
C GLU A 197 -17.93 7.81 -10.58
N VAL A 198 -17.46 6.70 -10.02
CA VAL A 198 -18.16 5.40 -10.08
C VAL A 198 -19.52 5.48 -9.40
N LEU A 199 -19.61 6.10 -8.21
CA LEU A 199 -20.90 6.28 -7.53
C LEU A 199 -21.85 7.15 -8.36
N ALA A 200 -21.35 8.25 -8.92
CA ALA A 200 -22.13 9.15 -9.77
C ALA A 200 -22.67 8.46 -11.02
N THR A 201 -21.82 7.72 -11.74
CA THR A 201 -22.23 6.99 -12.95
C THR A 201 -23.29 5.95 -12.64
N ILE A 202 -23.14 5.20 -11.54
CA ILE A 202 -24.16 4.24 -11.08
C ILE A 202 -25.49 4.94 -10.80
N VAL A 203 -25.48 6.07 -10.09
CA VAL A 203 -26.69 6.84 -9.77
C VAL A 203 -27.35 7.36 -11.05
N VAL A 204 -26.59 7.97 -11.96
CA VAL A 204 -27.13 8.53 -13.22
C VAL A 204 -27.77 7.45 -14.09
N ILE A 205 -27.08 6.31 -14.27
CA ILE A 205 -27.63 5.19 -15.06
C ILE A 205 -28.85 4.60 -14.37
N SER A 206 -28.83 4.46 -13.04
CA SER A 206 -29.97 3.92 -12.28
C SER A 206 -31.21 4.81 -12.35
N LEU A 207 -31.05 6.14 -12.42
CA LEU A 207 -32.16 7.07 -12.62
C LEU A 207 -32.74 6.98 -14.03
N SER A 208 -31.88 6.80 -15.04
CA SER A 208 -32.30 6.66 -16.43
C SER A 208 -32.97 5.30 -16.71
N THR A 209 -32.44 4.22 -16.13
CA THR A 209 -32.94 2.86 -16.39
C THR A 209 -32.90 2.01 -15.10
N PRO A 210 -34.01 1.93 -14.34
CA PRO A 210 -34.00 1.26 -13.03
C PRO A 210 -33.72 -0.26 -13.10
N ILE A 211 -34.01 -0.91 -14.24
CA ILE A 211 -33.70 -2.34 -14.44
C ILE A 211 -32.19 -2.63 -14.42
N PHE A 212 -31.35 -1.62 -14.69
CA PHE A 212 -29.89 -1.75 -14.65
C PHE A 212 -29.37 -2.18 -13.27
N LEU A 213 -30.11 -1.85 -12.20
CA LEU A 213 -29.74 -2.21 -10.83
C LEU A 213 -29.73 -3.74 -10.61
N ALA A 214 -30.54 -4.50 -11.35
CA ALA A 214 -30.49 -5.96 -11.31
C ALA A 214 -29.20 -6.51 -11.95
N VAL A 215 -28.66 -5.83 -12.96
CA VAL A 215 -27.44 -6.24 -13.70
C VAL A 215 -26.17 -5.88 -12.94
N ILE A 216 -26.16 -4.78 -12.18
CA ILE A 216 -24.96 -4.35 -11.46
C ILE A 216 -24.62 -5.26 -10.27
N VAL A 217 -25.61 -5.90 -9.64
CA VAL A 217 -25.40 -6.81 -8.51
C VAL A 217 -24.47 -7.99 -8.87
N PRO A 218 -24.72 -8.79 -9.93
CA PRO A 218 -23.81 -9.88 -10.31
C PRO A 218 -22.45 -9.36 -10.79
N ILE A 219 -22.39 -8.20 -11.45
CA ILE A 219 -21.11 -7.59 -11.86
C ILE A 219 -20.28 -7.17 -10.64
N ALA A 220 -20.90 -6.52 -9.65
CA ALA A 220 -20.24 -6.12 -8.41
C ALA A 220 -19.72 -7.32 -7.62
N PHE A 221 -20.49 -8.43 -7.61
CA PHE A 221 -20.04 -9.68 -7.02
C PHE A 221 -18.78 -10.21 -7.73
N LEU A 222 -18.79 -10.34 -9.05
CA LEU A 222 -17.61 -10.77 -9.82
C LEU A 222 -16.40 -9.84 -9.59
N TYR A 223 -16.62 -8.53 -9.58
CA TYR A 223 -15.59 -7.54 -9.34
C TYR A 223 -14.98 -7.69 -7.93
N TYR A 224 -15.81 -7.93 -6.91
CA TYR A 224 -15.33 -8.17 -5.55
C TYR A 224 -14.40 -9.38 -5.45
N PHE A 225 -14.74 -10.49 -6.12
CA PHE A 225 -13.83 -11.65 -6.17
C PHE A 225 -12.54 -11.31 -6.90
N ALA A 226 -12.63 -10.72 -8.09
CA ALA A 226 -11.47 -10.34 -8.89
C ALA A 226 -10.55 -9.38 -8.11
N GLN A 227 -11.10 -8.36 -7.44
CA GLN A 227 -10.37 -7.41 -6.61
C GLN A 227 -9.63 -8.12 -5.46
N ARG A 228 -10.29 -9.07 -4.77
CA ARG A 228 -9.66 -9.80 -3.66
C ARG A 228 -8.46 -10.64 -4.13
N PHE A 229 -8.59 -11.32 -5.26
CA PHE A 229 -7.48 -12.07 -5.86
C PHE A 229 -6.36 -11.14 -6.36
N TYR A 230 -6.72 -10.10 -7.11
CA TYR A 230 -5.78 -9.14 -7.67
C TYR A 230 -4.94 -8.46 -6.58
N VAL A 231 -5.58 -7.96 -5.52
CA VAL A 231 -4.88 -7.27 -4.42
C VAL A 231 -3.94 -8.20 -3.67
N ALA A 232 -4.31 -9.47 -3.48
CA ALA A 232 -3.44 -10.46 -2.84
C ALA A 232 -2.18 -10.75 -3.70
N THR A 233 -2.37 -11.01 -5.00
CA THR A 233 -1.28 -11.31 -5.93
C THR A 233 -0.38 -10.10 -6.18
N SER A 234 -0.97 -8.92 -6.43
CA SER A 234 -0.24 -7.68 -6.67
C SER A 234 0.68 -7.32 -5.50
N ARG A 235 0.20 -7.44 -4.26
CA ARG A 235 1.02 -7.20 -3.06
C ARG A 235 2.20 -8.18 -2.94
N GLN A 236 2.02 -9.44 -3.30
CA GLN A 236 3.12 -10.42 -3.32
C GLN A 236 4.13 -10.11 -4.44
N LEU A 237 3.65 -9.69 -5.61
CA LEU A 237 4.50 -9.31 -6.73
C LEU A 237 5.36 -8.08 -6.41
N MET A 238 4.76 -7.02 -5.86
CA MET A 238 5.47 -5.83 -5.39
C MET A 238 6.53 -6.17 -4.32
N ARG A 239 6.24 -7.14 -3.45
CA ARG A 239 7.23 -7.64 -2.48
C ARG A 239 8.39 -8.35 -3.19
N LEU A 240 8.10 -9.20 -4.17
CA LEU A 240 9.14 -9.90 -4.94
C LEU A 240 10.04 -8.89 -5.68
N GLU A 241 9.44 -7.88 -6.30
CA GLU A 241 10.14 -6.79 -6.98
C GLU A 241 11.05 -6.01 -6.02
N SER A 242 10.55 -5.65 -4.83
CA SER A 242 11.36 -4.94 -3.83
C SER A 242 12.55 -5.79 -3.35
N VAL A 243 12.37 -7.10 -3.17
CA VAL A 243 13.42 -8.00 -2.69
C VAL A 243 14.43 -8.30 -3.78
N SER A 244 14.02 -8.44 -5.05
CA SER A 244 14.94 -8.75 -6.16
C SER A 244 15.83 -7.57 -6.53
N ARG A 245 15.42 -6.33 -6.23
CA ARG A 245 16.19 -5.12 -6.55
C ARG A 245 17.38 -4.89 -5.62
N SER A 246 17.31 -5.34 -4.36
CA SER A 246 18.37 -5.11 -3.37
C SER A 246 19.71 -5.80 -3.72
N PRO A 247 19.74 -7.10 -4.09
CA PRO A 247 20.99 -7.77 -4.46
C PRO A 247 21.70 -7.13 -5.65
N ILE A 248 20.94 -6.60 -6.63
CA ILE A 248 21.51 -5.93 -7.81
C ILE A 248 22.28 -4.69 -7.41
N TYR A 249 21.71 -3.84 -6.54
CA TYR A 249 22.40 -2.66 -6.02
C TYR A 249 23.60 -3.02 -5.15
N SER A 250 23.49 -4.05 -4.31
CA SER A 250 24.61 -4.53 -3.49
C SER A 250 25.76 -5.05 -4.35
N HIS A 251 25.48 -5.89 -5.35
CA HIS A 251 26.48 -6.43 -6.27
C HIS A 251 27.16 -5.32 -7.09
N PHE A 252 26.39 -4.34 -7.57
CA PHE A 252 26.95 -3.18 -8.27
C PHE A 252 27.88 -2.36 -7.37
N SER A 253 27.47 -2.09 -6.12
CA SER A 253 28.30 -1.37 -5.14
C SER A 253 29.59 -2.10 -4.80
N GLU A 254 29.53 -3.42 -4.63
CA GLU A 254 30.69 -4.27 -4.35
C GLU A 254 31.64 -4.31 -5.57
N THR A 255 31.09 -4.41 -6.78
CA THR A 255 31.87 -4.38 -8.03
C THR A 255 32.58 -3.04 -8.23
N VAL A 256 31.91 -1.91 -7.97
CA VAL A 256 32.51 -0.56 -8.08
C VAL A 256 33.64 -0.37 -7.07
N THR A 257 33.43 -0.83 -5.83
CA THR A 257 34.44 -0.72 -4.76
C THR A 257 35.63 -1.66 -5.01
N GLY A 258 35.36 -2.88 -5.50
CA GLY A 258 36.35 -3.90 -5.83
C GLY A 258 36.94 -3.77 -7.24
N ALA A 259 36.63 -2.70 -7.99
CA ALA A 259 36.99 -2.58 -9.40
C ALA A 259 38.51 -2.71 -9.65
N SER A 260 39.34 -2.18 -8.75
CA SER A 260 40.80 -2.31 -8.83
C SER A 260 41.28 -3.75 -8.65
N ALA A 261 40.67 -4.51 -7.72
CA ALA A 261 40.98 -5.92 -7.49
C ALA A 261 40.51 -6.78 -8.66
N ILE A 262 39.29 -6.56 -9.16
CA ILE A 262 38.73 -7.32 -10.30
C ILE A 262 39.61 -7.13 -11.55
N ARG A 263 40.06 -5.91 -11.82
CA ARG A 263 40.99 -5.60 -12.93
C ARG A 263 42.37 -6.20 -12.70
N ALA A 264 42.89 -6.18 -11.47
CA ALA A 264 44.19 -6.75 -11.14
C ALA A 264 44.23 -8.28 -11.31
N TYR A 265 43.13 -8.98 -11.01
CA TYR A 265 43.01 -10.43 -11.18
C TYR A 265 42.51 -10.86 -12.58
N ASN A 266 42.20 -9.91 -13.46
CA ASN A 266 41.74 -10.15 -14.83
C ASN A 266 40.54 -11.13 -14.92
N VAL A 267 39.58 -10.97 -13.99
CA VAL A 267 38.37 -11.82 -13.88
C VAL A 267 37.14 -11.15 -14.50
N GLY A 268 37.33 -10.06 -15.24
CA GLY A 268 36.27 -9.47 -16.05
C GLY A 268 36.11 -10.26 -17.35
N ASP A 269 34.86 -10.49 -17.78
CA ASP A 269 34.62 -11.02 -19.12
C ASP A 269 35.20 -10.06 -20.19
N PRO A 270 35.80 -10.59 -21.28
CA PRO A 270 36.48 -9.81 -22.32
C PRO A 270 35.55 -8.88 -23.12
#